data_AF-A0A6G6K684-F1
#
_entry.id   AF-A0A6G6K684-F1
#
_cell.length_a   1.000
_cell.length_b   1.000
_cell.length_c   1.000
_cell.angle_alpha   90.00
_cell.angle_beta   90.00
_cell.angle_gamma   90.00
#
_symmetry.space_group_name_H-M   'P 1'
#
loop_
_entity.id
_entity.type
_entity.pdbx_description
1 polymer ?
#
loop_
_entity_poly.entity_id
_entity_poly.type
_entity_poly.pdbx_seq_one_letter_code
_entity_poly.pdbx_strand_id
1 'polypeptide(L)'
;MLNIFDWSTLGLLHKVFAVIGLVALALIILQTLLGFLGGDIDHEFDVSGDHSGTDHAWGLFSVRGMLGIMLGLGWGGLIALQKGFSGTAATFIGLGVGIVIAFCLALLMKVFHAARSDGTIDLQNAVGQTGSVYQRVPAKRDGIGKVQIMVQGRLQMLEACTDAENDLMPQKHIKVTGVVSGNTLLVE
;
A
#
# COMPACT_ATOMS: atom_id res chain seq x y z
N MET A 1 33.48 28.99 -0.49
CA MET A 1 32.18 28.33 -0.24
C MET A 1 31.20 28.86 -1.28
N LEU A 2 30.74 28.01 -2.22
CA LEU A 2 29.77 28.42 -3.23
C LEU A 2 28.40 28.62 -2.56
N ASN A 3 27.91 29.85 -2.53
CA ASN A 3 26.55 30.16 -2.07
C ASN A 3 25.55 29.57 -3.07
N ILE A 4 24.87 28.50 -2.66
CA ILE A 4 23.77 27.86 -3.41
C ILE A 4 22.61 28.82 -3.75
N PHE A 5 22.55 29.99 -3.11
CA PHE A 5 21.57 31.04 -3.36
C PHE A 5 21.99 32.09 -4.40
N ASP A 6 23.27 32.12 -4.82
CA ASP A 6 23.74 33.07 -5.85
C ASP A 6 23.47 32.52 -7.26
N TRP A 7 22.21 32.60 -7.68
CA TRP A 7 21.71 32.14 -9.00
C TRP A 7 22.47 32.74 -10.19
N SER A 8 23.13 33.88 -10.02
CA SER A 8 23.94 34.54 -11.05
C SER A 8 25.29 33.85 -11.30
N THR A 9 25.85 33.15 -10.31
CA THR A 9 27.22 32.58 -10.36
C THR A 9 27.27 31.10 -10.72
N LEU A 10 26.12 30.42 -10.68
CA LEU A 10 26.00 28.99 -11.01
C LEU A 10 26.11 28.76 -12.52
N GLY A 11 26.98 27.83 -12.92
CA GLY A 11 27.06 27.35 -14.30
C GLY A 11 25.74 26.73 -14.77
N LEU A 12 25.46 26.78 -16.08
CA LEU A 12 24.21 26.31 -16.71
C LEU A 12 23.78 24.91 -16.20
N LEU A 13 24.73 23.99 -16.13
CA LEU A 13 24.49 22.60 -15.77
C LEU A 13 24.04 22.45 -14.30
N HIS A 14 24.56 23.27 -13.38
CA HIS A 14 24.10 23.29 -11.98
C HIS A 14 22.66 23.80 -11.87
N LYS A 15 22.29 24.80 -12.67
CA LYS A 15 20.93 25.35 -12.70
C LYS A 15 19.92 24.33 -13.18
N VAL A 16 20.26 23.57 -14.22
CA VAL A 16 19.39 22.50 -14.75
C VAL A 16 19.10 21.45 -13.68
N PHE A 17 20.14 20.95 -13.00
CA PHE A 17 19.95 19.98 -11.91
C PHE A 17 19.16 20.55 -10.74
N ALA A 18 19.42 21.79 -10.34
CA ALA A 18 18.68 22.46 -9.27
C ALA A 18 17.19 22.64 -9.62
N VAL A 19 16.86 23.07 -10.85
CA VAL A 19 15.47 23.22 -11.32
C VAL A 19 14.75 21.88 -11.35
N ILE A 20 15.38 20.82 -11.88
CA ILE A 20 14.79 19.48 -11.90
C ILE A 20 14.47 19.01 -10.47
N GLY A 21 15.44 19.15 -9.54
CA GLY A 21 15.26 18.77 -8.14
C GLY A 21 14.18 19.59 -7.44
N LEU A 22 14.09 20.89 -7.74
CA LEU A 22 13.10 21.79 -7.16
C LEU A 22 11.69 21.49 -7.68
N VAL A 23 11.53 21.24 -8.97
CA VAL A 23 10.24 20.83 -9.58
C VAL A 23 9.79 19.49 -9.00
N ALA A 24 10.69 18.50 -8.92
CA ALA A 24 10.36 17.21 -8.32
C ALA A 24 9.92 17.34 -6.86
N LEU A 25 10.63 18.16 -6.07
CA LEU A 25 10.28 18.43 -4.68
C LEU A 25 8.90 19.10 -4.57
N ALA A 26 8.61 20.10 -5.41
CA ALA A 26 7.32 20.79 -5.42
C ALA A 26 6.17 19.82 -5.75
N LEU A 27 6.35 18.94 -6.73
CA LEU A 27 5.36 17.91 -7.08
C LEU A 27 5.17 16.88 -5.96
N ILE A 28 6.25 16.46 -5.28
CA ILE A 28 6.19 15.54 -4.14
C ILE A 28 5.45 16.18 -2.94
N ILE A 29 5.68 17.47 -2.68
CA ILE A 29 4.96 18.18 -1.62
C ILE A 29 3.48 18.33 -1.99
N LEU A 30 3.19 18.72 -3.24
CA LEU A 30 1.83 18.89 -3.73
C LEU A 30 1.02 17.59 -3.64
N GLN A 31 1.57 16.46 -4.12
CA GLN A 31 0.88 15.16 -4.02
C GLN A 31 0.68 14.73 -2.56
N THR A 32 1.62 15.08 -1.66
CA THR A 32 1.53 14.70 -0.24
C THR A 32 0.44 15.51 0.45
N LEU A 33 0.32 16.80 0.13
CA LEU A 33 -0.77 17.66 0.58
C LEU A 33 -2.13 17.17 0.06
N LEU A 34 -2.22 16.88 -1.24
CA LEU A 34 -3.45 16.35 -1.86
C LEU A 34 -3.89 15.03 -1.22
N GLY A 35 -2.96 14.11 -0.98
CA GLY A 35 -3.25 12.84 -0.31
C GLY A 35 -3.70 13.01 1.15
N PHE A 36 -3.23 14.04 1.85
CA PHE A 36 -3.67 14.33 3.21
C PHE A 36 -5.09 14.92 3.28
N LEU A 37 -5.50 15.68 2.26
CA LEU A 37 -6.82 16.32 2.18
C LEU A 37 -7.97 15.35 1.82
N GLY A 38 -7.70 14.03 1.76
CA GLY A 38 -8.71 13.03 1.39
C GLY A 38 -9.02 13.01 -0.10
N GLY A 39 -8.19 13.66 -0.93
CA GLY A 39 -8.15 13.34 -2.34
C GLY A 39 -7.64 11.92 -2.45
N ASP A 40 -8.54 10.98 -2.75
CA ASP A 40 -8.23 9.62 -3.19
C ASP A 40 -7.58 9.67 -4.59
N ILE A 41 -6.53 10.47 -4.70
CA ILE A 41 -5.58 10.37 -5.77
C ILE A 41 -4.57 9.36 -5.26
N ASP A 42 -4.99 8.10 -5.26
CA ASP A 42 -4.08 6.98 -5.45
C ASP A 42 -3.39 7.23 -6.78
N HIS A 43 -2.33 8.05 -6.75
CA HIS A 43 -1.32 8.20 -7.79
C HIS A 43 -0.49 6.90 -7.91
N GLU A 44 -1.10 5.75 -7.61
CA GLU A 44 -0.88 4.50 -8.30
C GLU A 44 -1.47 4.65 -9.70
N PHE A 45 -0.92 5.56 -10.51
CA PHE A 45 -1.02 5.42 -11.95
C PHE A 45 -0.13 4.23 -12.30
N ASP A 46 -0.63 3.04 -11.98
CA ASP A 46 -0.06 1.77 -12.35
C ASP A 46 -0.19 1.73 -13.87
N VAL A 47 0.93 1.96 -14.56
CA VAL A 47 1.00 1.79 -16.01
C VAL A 47 1.06 0.29 -16.27
N SER A 48 -0.06 -0.39 -16.02
CA SER A 48 -0.54 -1.65 -16.59
C SER A 48 -1.68 -2.20 -15.74
N GLY A 49 -2.74 -2.62 -16.41
CA GLY A 49 -3.99 -3.02 -15.78
C GLY A 49 -3.95 -4.38 -15.07
N ASP A 50 -4.82 -4.47 -14.07
CA ASP A 50 -5.70 -5.61 -13.80
C ASP A 50 -5.10 -7.01 -13.95
N HIS A 51 -4.01 -7.35 -13.26
CA HIS A 51 -3.63 -8.75 -13.09
C HIS A 51 -3.17 -9.01 -11.64
N SER A 52 -4.06 -9.70 -10.93
CA SER A 52 -3.84 -10.37 -9.66
C SER A 52 -2.49 -11.10 -9.62
N GLY A 53 -1.58 -10.69 -8.71
CA GLY A 53 -0.50 -11.57 -8.23
C GLY A 53 0.94 -11.09 -8.42
N THR A 54 1.20 -9.86 -8.86
CA THR A 54 2.58 -9.33 -8.99
C THR A 54 2.78 -7.94 -8.36
N ASP A 55 2.20 -7.70 -7.20
CA ASP A 55 2.10 -6.37 -6.54
C ASP A 55 3.42 -5.78 -6.00
N HIS A 56 4.58 -6.37 -6.27
CA HIS A 56 5.85 -5.96 -5.63
C HIS A 56 6.86 -5.30 -6.56
N ALA A 57 6.74 -5.47 -7.88
CA ALA A 57 7.71 -4.92 -8.84
C ALA A 57 7.28 -3.59 -9.47
N TRP A 58 5.98 -3.28 -9.46
CA TRP A 58 5.39 -2.21 -10.26
C TRP A 58 5.33 -0.87 -9.54
N GLY A 59 5.44 -0.87 -8.20
CA GLY A 59 5.52 0.36 -7.39
C GLY A 59 6.75 1.24 -7.69
N LEU A 60 7.83 0.67 -8.24
CA LEU A 60 9.00 1.44 -8.70
C LEU A 60 8.72 2.25 -9.98
N PHE A 61 7.79 1.79 -10.81
CA PHE A 61 7.30 2.47 -12.02
C PHE A 61 6.06 3.33 -11.76
N SER A 62 5.67 3.54 -10.50
CA SER A 62 4.64 4.51 -10.12
C SER A 62 5.13 5.96 -10.32
N VAL A 63 4.19 6.90 -10.44
CA VAL A 63 4.44 8.36 -10.45
C VAL A 63 5.34 8.77 -9.29
N ARG A 64 5.17 8.15 -8.11
CA ARG A 64 6.02 8.38 -6.94
C ARG A 64 7.47 7.94 -7.15
N GLY A 65 7.69 6.79 -7.78
CA GLY A 65 9.02 6.29 -8.13
C GLY A 65 9.72 7.21 -9.13
N MET A 66 9.01 7.65 -10.17
CA MET A 66 9.53 8.59 -11.17
C MET A 66 9.91 9.95 -10.55
N LEU A 67 9.06 10.50 -9.68
CA LEU A 67 9.35 11.74 -8.96
C LEU A 67 10.54 11.58 -8.00
N GLY A 68 10.67 10.42 -7.34
CA GLY A 68 11.83 10.09 -6.52
C GLY A 68 13.14 10.02 -7.32
N ILE A 69 13.09 9.43 -8.52
CA ILE A 69 14.23 9.40 -9.44
C ILE A 69 14.58 10.81 -9.91
N MET A 70 13.59 11.64 -10.28
CA MET A 70 13.83 13.05 -10.65
C MET A 70 14.43 13.86 -9.50
N LEU A 71 13.97 13.64 -8.27
CA LEU A 71 14.51 14.29 -7.08
C LEU A 71 15.97 13.90 -6.84
N GLY A 72 16.29 12.60 -6.92
CA GLY A 72 17.65 12.09 -6.77
C GLY A 72 18.57 12.52 -7.91
N LEU A 73 18.07 12.56 -9.14
CA LEU A 73 18.81 13.09 -10.29
C LEU A 73 19.13 14.57 -10.11
N GLY A 74 18.14 15.37 -9.71
CA GLY A 74 18.30 16.80 -9.48
C GLY A 74 19.29 17.11 -8.35
N TRP A 75 18.98 16.70 -7.12
CA TRP A 75 19.81 17.01 -5.96
C TRP A 75 21.10 16.19 -5.92
N GLY A 76 21.05 14.90 -6.26
CA GLY A 76 22.24 14.04 -6.31
C GLY A 76 23.21 14.46 -7.41
N GLY A 77 22.70 14.85 -8.59
CA GLY A 77 23.50 15.43 -9.66
C GLY A 77 24.12 16.78 -9.27
N LEU A 78 23.35 17.65 -8.63
CA LEU A 78 23.85 18.94 -8.12
C LEU A 78 24.98 18.77 -7.11
N ILE A 79 24.82 17.85 -6.14
CA ILE A 79 25.83 17.56 -5.12
C ILE A 79 27.09 16.95 -5.77
N ALA A 80 26.94 16.07 -6.76
CA ALA A 80 28.07 15.50 -7.49
C ALA A 80 28.88 16.58 -8.22
N LEU A 81 28.22 17.55 -8.86
CA LEU A 81 28.90 18.66 -9.53
C LEU A 81 29.64 19.56 -8.55
N GLN A 82 29.06 19.83 -7.38
CA GLN A 82 29.73 20.61 -6.33
C GLN A 82 30.97 19.90 -5.79
N LYS A 83 30.98 18.57 -5.78
CA LYS A 83 32.17 17.77 -5.43
C LYS A 83 33.25 17.73 -6.53
N GLY A 84 33.04 18.44 -7.64
CA GLY A 84 34.01 18.56 -8.73
C GLY A 84 33.95 17.42 -9.75
N PHE A 85 32.90 16.59 -9.73
CA PHE A 85 32.70 15.58 -10.76
C PHE A 85 32.29 16.20 -12.10
N SER A 86 32.61 15.54 -13.20
CA SER A 86 32.21 15.96 -14.55
C SER A 86 30.69 15.89 -14.73
N GLY A 87 30.15 16.66 -15.69
CA GLY A 87 28.72 16.67 -15.99
C GLY A 87 28.13 15.29 -16.29
N THR A 88 28.89 14.43 -16.98
CA THR A 88 28.47 13.06 -17.30
C THR A 88 28.47 12.16 -16.06
N ALA A 89 29.52 12.23 -15.24
CA ALA A 89 29.60 11.47 -13.99
C ALA A 89 28.49 11.88 -13.01
N ALA A 90 28.18 13.18 -12.93
CA ALA A 90 27.11 13.70 -12.10
C ALA A 90 25.73 13.16 -12.49
N THR A 91 25.43 13.03 -13.79
CA THR A 91 24.18 12.42 -14.28
C THR A 91 24.05 10.97 -13.82
N PHE A 92 25.09 10.15 -13.99
CA PHE A 92 25.05 8.73 -13.58
C PHE A 92 24.96 8.57 -12.06
N ILE A 93 25.69 9.39 -11.30
CA ILE A 93 25.61 9.41 -9.84
C ILE A 93 24.20 9.82 -9.39
N GLY A 94 23.65 10.90 -9.97
CA GLY A 94 22.29 11.36 -9.67
C GLY A 94 21.23 10.30 -10.00
N LEU A 95 21.36 9.63 -11.14
CA LEU A 95 20.46 8.53 -11.51
C LEU A 95 20.56 7.36 -10.53
N GLY A 96 21.77 6.96 -10.14
CA GLY A 96 22.00 5.91 -9.14
C GLY A 96 21.38 6.27 -7.78
N VAL A 97 21.57 7.51 -7.33
CA VAL A 97 20.95 8.03 -6.09
C VAL A 97 19.42 8.03 -6.21
N GLY A 98 18.86 8.44 -7.35
CA GLY A 98 17.43 8.41 -7.62
C GLY A 98 16.83 7.00 -7.54
N ILE A 99 17.50 6.00 -8.12
CA ILE A 99 17.08 4.60 -8.06
C ILE A 99 17.12 4.09 -6.61
N VAL A 100 18.17 4.41 -5.85
CA VAL A 100 18.28 4.02 -4.43
C VAL A 100 17.15 4.64 -3.61
N ILE A 101 16.81 5.91 -3.85
CA ILE A 101 15.69 6.59 -3.19
C ILE A 101 14.37 5.89 -3.54
N ALA A 102 14.11 5.62 -4.82
CA ALA A 102 12.89 4.93 -5.25
C ALA A 102 12.78 3.52 -4.63
N PHE A 103 13.89 2.77 -4.59
CA PHE A 103 13.95 1.47 -3.96
C PHE A 103 13.68 1.54 -2.45
N CYS A 104 14.26 2.53 -1.77
CA CYS A 104 14.02 2.76 -0.35
C CYS A 104 12.54 3.09 -0.08
N LEU A 105 11.91 3.93 -0.91
CA LEU A 105 10.48 4.24 -0.81
C LEU A 105 9.61 3.00 -1.03
N ALA A 106 9.94 2.15 -2.01
CA ALA A 106 9.20 0.90 -2.26
C ALA A 106 9.31 -0.06 -1.06
N LEU A 107 10.50 -0.19 -0.46
CA LEU A 107 10.68 -0.96 0.77
C LEU A 107 9.87 -0.39 1.93
N LEU A 108 9.87 0.93 2.09
CA LEU A 108 9.10 1.59 3.13
C LEU A 108 7.61 1.33 2.98
N MET A 109 7.08 1.47 1.75
CA MET A 109 5.69 1.14 1.45
C MET A 109 5.39 -0.33 1.71
N LYS A 110 6.29 -1.25 1.35
CA LYS A 110 6.13 -2.66 1.69
C LYS A 110 6.00 -2.89 3.20
N VAL A 111 6.79 -2.19 4.01
CA VAL A 111 6.67 -2.25 5.48
C VAL A 111 5.34 -1.66 5.96
N PHE A 112 4.90 -0.53 5.40
CA PHE A 112 3.60 0.04 5.74
C PHE A 112 2.43 -0.85 5.32
N HIS A 113 2.47 -1.47 4.14
CA HIS A 113 1.48 -2.44 3.69
C HIS A 113 1.49 -3.70 4.54
N ALA A 114 2.68 -4.19 4.93
CA ALA A 114 2.81 -5.30 5.87
C ALA A 114 2.21 -4.94 7.24
N ALA A 115 2.39 -3.71 7.71
CA ALA A 115 1.73 -3.20 8.92
C ALA A 115 0.21 -3.00 8.73
N ARG A 116 -0.25 -2.81 7.48
CA ARG A 116 -1.67 -2.72 7.10
C ARG A 116 -2.32 -4.09 6.88
N SER A 117 -1.53 -5.17 6.90
CA SER A 117 -1.95 -6.53 6.61
C SER A 117 -1.99 -7.38 7.88
N ASP A 118 -3.04 -7.16 8.66
CA ASP A 118 -3.74 -8.23 9.39
C ASP A 118 -5.25 -7.94 9.33
N GLY A 119 -5.70 -7.53 8.14
CA GLY A 119 -7.10 -7.22 7.83
C GLY A 119 -7.81 -8.29 7.00
N THR A 120 -7.05 -9.14 6.29
CA THR A 120 -7.59 -10.29 5.58
C THR A 120 -7.70 -11.43 6.56
N ILE A 121 -8.91 -11.62 7.09
CA ILE A 121 -9.21 -12.74 7.97
C ILE A 121 -9.02 -14.01 7.16
N ASP A 122 -8.04 -14.82 7.55
CA ASP A 122 -7.99 -16.19 7.10
C ASP A 122 -9.14 -16.95 7.76
N LEU A 123 -10.22 -17.21 7.01
CA LEU A 123 -11.38 -17.93 7.51
C LEU A 123 -11.02 -19.34 7.96
N GLN A 124 -9.88 -19.91 7.55
CA GLN A 124 -9.44 -21.20 8.10
C GLN A 124 -9.13 -21.10 9.60
N ASN A 125 -8.66 -19.95 10.09
CA ASN A 125 -8.45 -19.71 11.52
C ASN A 125 -9.77 -19.55 12.30
N ALA A 126 -10.89 -19.41 11.61
CA ALA A 126 -12.21 -19.43 12.24
C ALA A 126 -12.67 -20.86 12.56
N VAL A 127 -12.11 -21.90 11.92
CA VAL A 127 -12.51 -23.29 12.15
C VAL A 127 -12.16 -23.72 13.57
N GLY A 128 -13.14 -24.23 14.30
CA GLY A 128 -13.01 -24.60 15.71
C GLY A 128 -13.26 -23.46 16.71
N GLN A 129 -13.43 -22.21 16.25
CA GLN A 129 -13.82 -21.10 17.12
C GLN A 129 -15.30 -21.17 17.47
N THR A 130 -15.64 -20.67 18.66
CA THR A 130 -17.03 -20.52 19.12
C THR A 130 -17.44 -19.05 19.06
N GLY A 131 -18.71 -18.81 18.78
CA GLY A 131 -19.28 -17.46 18.82
C GLY A 131 -20.79 -17.48 19.01
N SER A 132 -21.44 -16.41 18.57
CA SER A 132 -22.86 -16.21 18.77
C SER A 132 -23.54 -15.78 17.47
N VAL A 133 -24.77 -16.24 17.26
CA VAL A 133 -25.57 -15.85 16.11
C VAL A 133 -26.00 -14.39 16.25
N TYR A 134 -25.64 -13.55 15.29
CA TYR A 134 -26.10 -12.15 15.25
C TYR A 134 -27.42 -12.03 14.48
N GLN A 135 -27.52 -12.74 13.36
CA GLN A 135 -28.70 -12.79 12.52
C GLN A 135 -29.08 -14.24 12.25
N ARG A 136 -30.38 -14.53 12.34
CA ARG A 136 -30.95 -15.87 12.16
C ARG A 136 -30.32 -16.58 10.95
N VAL A 137 -29.80 -17.78 11.19
CA VAL A 137 -29.28 -18.65 10.13
C VAL A 137 -30.36 -19.69 9.82
N PRO A 138 -30.92 -19.70 8.59
CA PRO A 138 -31.91 -20.71 8.18
C PRO A 138 -31.32 -22.13 8.19
N ALA A 139 -32.13 -23.12 8.56
CA ALA A 139 -31.78 -24.53 8.50
C ALA A 139 -31.45 -25.01 7.07
N LYS A 140 -30.78 -26.16 6.96
CA LYS A 140 -30.51 -26.88 5.69
C LYS A 140 -29.81 -26.06 4.59
N ARG A 141 -28.94 -25.12 4.96
CA ARG A 141 -28.31 -24.17 4.02
C ARG A 141 -29.31 -23.40 3.12
N ASP A 142 -30.55 -23.23 3.58
CA ASP A 142 -31.62 -22.55 2.81
C ASP A 142 -31.45 -21.02 2.77
N GLY A 143 -30.44 -20.49 3.47
CA GLY A 143 -30.04 -19.09 3.36
C GLY A 143 -28.77 -18.75 4.15
N ILE A 144 -28.35 -17.50 4.04
CA ILE A 144 -27.15 -16.97 4.69
C ILE A 144 -27.57 -16.13 5.90
N GLY A 145 -27.07 -16.49 7.08
CA GLY A 145 -27.18 -15.67 8.28
C GLY A 145 -25.85 -14.98 8.60
N LYS A 146 -25.80 -14.25 9.72
CA LYS A 146 -24.59 -13.60 10.21
C LYS A 146 -24.26 -14.10 11.60
N VAL A 147 -23.02 -14.51 11.81
CA VAL A 147 -22.50 -14.94 13.10
C VAL A 147 -21.40 -14.00 13.53
N GLN A 148 -21.30 -13.81 14.83
CA GLN A 148 -20.26 -13.04 15.47
C GLN A 148 -19.28 -14.00 16.13
N ILE A 149 -18.05 -14.04 15.62
CA ILE A 149 -17.01 -14.94 16.12
C ILE A 149 -15.72 -14.17 16.38
N MET A 150 -14.90 -14.69 17.29
CA MET A 150 -13.57 -14.16 17.56
C MET A 150 -12.58 -14.81 16.59
N VAL A 151 -12.04 -14.04 15.64
CA VAL A 151 -10.99 -14.52 14.73
C VAL A 151 -9.77 -13.65 14.93
N GLN A 152 -8.62 -14.28 15.18
CA GLN A 152 -7.34 -13.58 15.38
C GLN A 152 -7.42 -12.46 16.44
N GLY A 153 -8.16 -12.70 17.53
CA GLY A 153 -8.28 -11.74 18.64
C GLY A 153 -9.21 -10.55 18.38
N ARG A 154 -9.93 -10.52 17.25
CA ARG A 154 -10.95 -9.51 16.95
C ARG A 154 -12.33 -10.12 16.74
N LEU A 155 -13.35 -9.47 17.30
CA LEU A 155 -14.74 -9.85 17.11
C LEU A 155 -15.19 -9.43 15.71
N GLN A 156 -15.61 -10.38 14.89
CA GLN A 156 -15.95 -10.18 13.48
C GLN A 156 -17.32 -10.75 13.18
N MET A 157 -18.07 -10.04 12.33
CA MET A 157 -19.35 -10.51 11.80
C MET A 157 -19.12 -11.15 10.45
N LEU A 158 -19.31 -12.46 10.37
CA LEU A 158 -19.09 -13.25 9.16
C LEU A 158 -20.40 -13.91 8.72
N GLU A 159 -20.49 -14.19 7.44
CA GLU A 159 -21.60 -14.94 6.87
C GLU A 159 -21.52 -16.39 7.33
N ALA A 160 -22.65 -17.00 7.65
CA ALA A 160 -22.69 -18.40 8.04
C ALA A 160 -23.92 -19.12 7.53
N CYS A 161 -23.76 -20.43 7.34
CA CYS A 161 -24.82 -21.38 7.03
C CYS A 161 -24.74 -22.57 7.98
N THR A 162 -25.86 -23.27 8.17
CA THR A 162 -25.93 -24.47 9.01
C THR A 162 -26.55 -25.63 8.26
N ASP A 163 -26.04 -26.84 8.52
CA ASP A 163 -26.60 -28.10 8.05
C ASP A 163 -27.64 -28.67 9.03
N ALA A 164 -27.89 -27.99 10.16
CA ALA A 164 -28.88 -28.40 11.15
C ALA A 164 -30.30 -28.37 10.56
N GLU A 165 -31.16 -29.26 11.07
CA GLU A 165 -32.59 -29.30 10.71
C GLU A 165 -33.40 -28.15 11.31
N ASN A 166 -32.87 -27.51 12.34
CA ASN A 166 -33.51 -26.41 13.05
C ASN A 166 -32.77 -25.09 12.81
N ASP A 167 -33.53 -24.02 12.68
CA ASP A 167 -32.98 -22.67 12.55
C ASP A 167 -32.18 -22.23 13.77
N LEU A 168 -31.09 -21.52 13.52
CA LEU A 168 -30.29 -20.90 14.56
C LEU A 168 -30.84 -19.50 14.85
N MET A 169 -31.45 -19.33 16.01
CA MET A 169 -31.95 -18.03 16.48
C MET A 169 -30.80 -17.11 16.94
N PRO A 170 -30.98 -15.77 16.91
CA PRO A 170 -30.01 -14.83 17.45
C PRO A 170 -29.65 -15.13 18.91
N GLN A 171 -28.42 -14.78 19.30
CA GLN A 171 -27.78 -15.06 20.60
C GLN A 171 -27.52 -16.54 20.94
N LYS A 172 -27.86 -17.48 20.06
CA LYS A 172 -27.47 -18.87 20.26
C LYS A 172 -25.96 -19.02 20.07
N HIS A 173 -25.33 -19.82 20.94
CA HIS A 173 -23.92 -20.18 20.80
C HIS A 173 -23.74 -21.15 19.64
N ILE A 174 -22.73 -20.90 18.82
CA ILE A 174 -22.39 -21.72 17.66
C ILE A 174 -20.91 -22.09 17.67
N LYS A 175 -20.58 -23.17 16.98
CA LYS A 175 -19.21 -23.58 16.70
C LYS A 175 -18.98 -23.66 15.20
N VAL A 176 -17.86 -23.12 14.74
CA VAL A 176 -17.48 -23.19 13.33
C VAL A 176 -16.86 -24.56 13.04
N THR A 177 -17.49 -25.32 12.14
CA THR A 177 -17.04 -26.66 11.73
C THR A 177 -16.23 -26.64 10.44
N GLY A 178 -16.38 -25.60 9.61
CA GLY A 178 -15.65 -25.46 8.36
C GLY A 178 -15.90 -24.14 7.66
N VAL A 179 -15.26 -23.96 6.52
CA VAL A 179 -15.46 -22.83 5.61
C VAL A 179 -16.06 -23.35 4.32
N VAL A 180 -17.17 -22.76 3.88
CA VAL A 180 -17.79 -23.02 2.58
C VAL A 180 -17.25 -21.97 1.58
N SER A 181 -17.11 -22.35 0.30
CA SER A 181 -16.47 -21.54 -0.74
C SER A 181 -16.89 -20.06 -0.73
N GLY A 182 -15.90 -19.16 -0.73
CA GLY A 182 -16.09 -17.71 -0.64
C GLY A 182 -15.75 -17.19 0.75
N ASN A 183 -16.76 -16.71 1.47
CA ASN A 183 -16.63 -16.01 2.77
C ASN A 183 -17.66 -16.49 3.81
N THR A 184 -18.21 -17.70 3.61
CA THR A 184 -19.31 -18.25 4.42
C THR A 184 -18.80 -19.36 5.31
N LEU A 185 -19.09 -19.28 6.61
CA LEU A 185 -18.72 -20.27 7.60
C LEU A 185 -19.80 -21.33 7.77
N LEU A 186 -19.40 -22.59 7.87
CA LEU A 186 -20.29 -23.66 8.29
C LEU A 186 -20.31 -23.71 9.81
N VAL A 187 -21.50 -23.58 10.41
CA VAL A 187 -21.69 -23.53 11.85
C VAL A 187 -22.73 -24.53 12.34
N GLU A 188 -22.53 -25.04 13.54
CA GLU A 188 -23.45 -25.92 14.28
C GLU A 188 -23.86 -25.34 15.64
#